data_AF-A0A924M895-F1
#
_entry.id   AF-A0A924M895-F1
#
_cell.length_a   1.000
_cell.length_b   1.000
_cell.length_c   1.000
_cell.angle_alpha   90.00
_cell.angle_beta   90.00
_cell.angle_gamma   90.00
#
_symmetry.space_group_name_H-M   'P 1'
#
loop_
_entity.id
_entity.type
_entity.pdbx_description
1 polymer ?
#
loop_
_entity_poly.entity_id
_entity_poly.type
_entity_poly.pdbx_seq_one_letter_code
_entity_poly.pdbx_strand_id
1 'polypeptide(L)' 'EGDLLTTSGVDGVYPPGLPVAKISKIERRAESAFAKIYCTPQAQVTGARHVIVVKPVSVQIPPRPAVEALVAPKKGANK' A
#
# COMPACT_ATOMS: atom_id res chain seq x y z
N GLU A 1 16.75 -2.75 -8.07
CA GLU A 1 17.06 -4.07 -7.46
C GLU A 1 17.94 -3.80 -6.27
N GLY A 2 17.76 -4.53 -5.16
CA GLY A 2 18.48 -4.27 -3.91
C GLY A 2 17.77 -3.29 -2.96
N ASP A 3 16.74 -2.58 -3.43
CA ASP A 3 15.98 -1.63 -2.61
C ASP A 3 15.25 -2.32 -1.45
N LEU A 4 15.17 -1.64 -0.32
CA LEU A 4 14.45 -2.10 0.86
C LEU A 4 12.95 -1.79 0.72
N LEU A 5 12.13 -2.83 0.83
CA LEU A 5 10.69 -2.69 0.95
C LEU A 5 10.31 -2.54 2.42
N THR A 6 9.52 -1.51 2.73
CA THR A 6 8.99 -1.24 4.07
C THR A 6 7.47 -1.13 4.07
N THR A 7 6.84 -1.29 5.24
CA THR A 7 5.41 -1.01 5.41
C THR A 7 5.15 0.49 5.18
N SER A 8 4.07 0.80 4.48
CA SER A 8 3.66 2.17 4.17
C SER A 8 2.70 2.76 5.20
N GLY A 9 1.99 1.92 5.94
CA GLY A 9 1.01 2.31 6.96
C GLY A 9 -0.35 2.76 6.44
N VAL A 10 -0.61 2.67 5.12
CA VAL A 10 -1.87 3.13 4.51
C VAL A 10 -3.07 2.22 4.85
N ASP A 11 -2.81 1.00 5.33
CA ASP A 11 -3.85 0.05 5.74
C ASP A 11 -4.33 0.24 7.19
N GLY A 12 -3.62 1.03 7.99
CA GLY A 12 -3.93 1.22 9.41
C GLY A 12 -3.61 0.00 10.28
N VAL A 13 -3.03 -1.05 9.72
CA VAL A 13 -2.69 -2.28 10.44
C VAL A 13 -1.26 -2.22 10.92
N TYR A 14 -0.33 -1.86 10.04
CA TYR A 14 1.09 -1.77 10.38
C TYR A 14 1.53 -0.31 10.46
N PRO A 15 2.40 0.07 11.42
CA PRO A 15 3.06 1.37 11.37
C PRO A 15 3.98 1.45 10.14
N PRO A 16 4.24 2.65 9.60
CA PRO A 16 5.15 2.82 8.48
C PRO A 16 6.61 2.51 8.87
N GLY A 17 7.39 2.04 7.91
CA GLY A 17 8.84 1.88 8.04
C GLY A 17 9.34 0.51 8.52
N LEU A 18 8.46 -0.45 8.80
CA LEU A 18 8.90 -1.80 9.19
C LEU A 18 9.52 -2.53 7.99
N PRO A 19 10.75 -3.09 8.11
CA PRO A 19 11.39 -3.84 7.03
C PRO A 19 10.63 -5.11 6.66
N VAL A 20 10.39 -5.29 5.36
CA VAL A 20 9.67 -6.46 4.83
C VAL A 20 10.59 -7.36 4.02
N ALA A 21 11.19 -6.82 2.96
CA ALA A 21 11.95 -7.60 1.98
C ALA A 21 12.96 -6.72 1.22
N LYS A 22 13.88 -7.35 0.47
CA LYS A 22 14.70 -6.68 -0.54
C LYS A 22 14.21 -7.02 -1.94
N ILE A 23 14.15 -6.03 -2.84
CA ILE A 23 13.75 -6.26 -4.23
C ILE A 23 14.81 -7.13 -4.93
N SER A 24 14.38 -8.28 -5.46
CA SER A 24 15.23 -9.22 -6.20
C SER A 24 15.00 -9.19 -7.70
N LYS A 25 13.81 -8.80 -8.17
CA LYS A 25 13.52 -8.63 -9.60
C LYS A 25 12.36 -7.68 -9.83
N ILE A 26 12.45 -6.89 -10.90
CA ILE A 26 11.38 -6.02 -11.37
C ILE A 26 10.98 -6.47 -12.77
N GLU A 27 9.73 -6.90 -12.94
CA GLU A 27 9.16 -7.31 -14.22
C GLU A 27 8.19 -6.23 -14.71
N ARG A 28 8.46 -5.68 -15.89
CA ARG A 28 7.59 -4.71 -16.57
C ARG A 28 7.08 -5.34 -17.87
N ARG A 29 5.76 -5.27 -18.09
CA ARG A 29 5.12 -5.78 -19.31
C ARG A 29 4.53 -4.60 -20.07
N ALA A 30 4.71 -4.57 -21.38
CA ALA A 30 4.22 -3.48 -22.23
C ALA A 30 2.68 -3.34 -22.17
N GLU A 31 1.94 -4.43 -21.95
CA GLU A 31 0.49 -4.39 -21.83
C GLU A 31 -0.03 -4.10 -20.41
N SER A 32 0.86 -3.86 -19.42
CA SER A 32 0.45 -3.59 -18.04
C SER A 32 0.86 -2.19 -17.59
N ALA A 33 -0.09 -1.47 -16.98
CA ALA A 33 0.17 -0.18 -16.35
C ALA A 33 1.05 -0.28 -15.09
N PHE A 34 1.25 -1.49 -14.54
CA PHE A 34 1.98 -1.71 -13.30
C PHE A 34 3.10 -2.73 -13.47
N ALA A 35 4.21 -2.50 -12.74
CA ALA A 35 5.29 -3.47 -12.64
C ALA A 35 4.96 -4.54 -11.60
N LYS A 36 5.41 -5.78 -11.84
CA LYS A 36 5.40 -6.85 -10.84
C LYS A 36 6.77 -6.90 -10.15
N ILE A 37 6.76 -6.81 -8.83
CA ILE A 37 7.97 -6.77 -8.01
C ILE A 37 8.13 -8.12 -7.30
N TYR A 38 9.25 -8.79 -7.53
CA TYR A 38 9.66 -9.96 -6.76
C TYR A 38 10.68 -9.52 -5.72
N CYS A 39 10.57 -10.10 -4.52
CA CYS A 39 11.39 -9.73 -3.39
C CYS A 39 11.79 -10.94 -2.54
N THR A 40 12.91 -10.81 -1.86
CA THR A 40 13.41 -11.79 -0.89
C THR A 40 13.08 -11.30 0.52
N PRO A 41 12.31 -12.05 1.33
CA PRO A 41 11.97 -11.65 2.69
C PRO A 41 13.22 -11.37 3.54
N GLN A 42 13.17 -10.29 4.32
CA GLN A 42 14.25 -9.95 5.26
C GLN A 42 14.18 -10.81 6.52
N ALA A 43 12.97 -11.13 6.97
CA ALA A 43 12.75 -11.97 8.14
C ALA A 43 12.92 -13.45 7.78
N GLN A 44 13.76 -14.15 8.55
CA GLN A 44 13.77 -15.61 8.55
C GLN A 44 12.64 -16.10 9.46
N VAL A 45 11.46 -16.32 8.86
CA VAL A 45 10.25 -16.74 9.60
C VAL A 45 10.38 -18.16 10.17
N THR A 46 11.20 -19.00 9.55
CA THR A 46 11.49 -20.34 10.04
C THR A 46 12.46 -20.28 11.22
N GLY A 47 12.07 -20.88 12.34
CA GLY A 47 12.91 -20.93 13.55
C GLY A 47 12.85 -19.68 14.43
N ALA A 48 11.97 -18.72 14.12
CA ALA A 48 11.71 -17.59 14.99
C ALA A 48 11.12 -18.05 16.33
N ARG A 49 11.85 -17.82 17.43
CA ARG A 49 11.42 -18.18 18.80
C ARG A 49 10.65 -17.07 19.51
N HIS A 50 10.90 -15.83 19.10
CA HIS A 50 10.32 -14.65 19.73
C HIS A 50 9.68 -13.78 18.66
N VAL A 51 8.55 -13.18 19.00
CA VAL A 51 7.77 -12.30 18.12
C VAL A 51 7.38 -11.05 18.87
N ILE A 52 7.17 -9.97 18.13
CA ILE A 52 6.64 -8.71 18.65
C ILE A 52 5.26 -8.50 18.05
N VAL A 53 4.26 -8.30 18.91
CA VAL A 53 2.91 -7.91 18.47
C VAL A 53 2.88 -6.39 18.34
N VAL A 54 2.52 -5.92 17.15
CA VAL A 54 2.42 -4.49 16.85
C VAL A 54 0.98 -4.04 17.02
N LYS A 55 0.77 -2.88 17.66
CA LYS A 55 -0.57 -2.30 17.80
C LYS A 55 -1.02 -1.69 16.46
N PRO A 56 -2.26 -1.95 16.01
CA PRO A 56 -2.80 -1.28 14.82
C PRO A 56 -2.80 0.24 14.96
N VAL A 57 -2.58 0.94 13.84
CA VAL A 57 -2.49 2.41 13.76
C VAL A 57 -3.69 3.05 13.07
N SER A 58 -4.80 2.32 12.90
CA SER A 58 -6.01 2.76 12.19
C SER A 58 -6.63 4.05 12.74
N VAL A 59 -6.42 4.34 14.03
CA VAL A 59 -6.88 5.58 14.69
C VAL A 59 -6.20 6.83 14.11
N GLN A 60 -5.04 6.69 13.46
CA GLN A 60 -4.26 7.79 12.90
C GLN A 60 -4.62 8.13 11.44
N ILE A 61 -5.50 7.34 10.80
CA ILE A 61 -5.89 7.56 9.41
C ILE A 61 -7.05 8.56 9.37
N PRO A 62 -6.91 9.71 8.68
CA PRO A 62 -8.01 10.65 8.55
C PRO A 62 -9.20 9.99 7.82
N PRO A 63 -10.44 10.35 8.19
CA PRO A 63 -11.61 9.77 7.56
C PRO A 63 -11.56 10.03 6.05
N ARG A 64 -12.04 9.05 5.27
CA ARG A 64 -12.16 9.19 3.82
C ARG A 64 -12.90 10.49 3.52
N PRO A 65 -12.35 11.37 2.66
CA PRO A 65 -13.06 12.58 2.23
C PRO A 65 -14.45 12.21 1.74
N ALA A 66 -15.46 12.99 2.15
CA ALA A 66 -16.80 12.82 1.62
C ALA A 66 -16.74 13.00 0.10
N VAL A 67 -17.30 12.06 -0.64
CA VAL A 67 -17.38 12.17 -2.09
C VAL A 67 -18.31 13.35 -2.37
N GLU A 68 -17.76 14.48 -2.84
CA GLU A 68 -18.59 15.55 -3.39
C GLU A 68 -19.39 14.94 -4.54
N ALA A 69 -20.72 14.87 -4.35
CA ALA A 69 -21.62 14.39 -5.39
C ALA A 69 -21.37 15.24 -6.64
N LEU A 70 -20.90 14.57 -7.71
CA LEU A 70 -20.72 15.18 -9.02
C LEU A 70 -21.98 15.98 -9.35
N VAL A 71 -21.84 17.31 -9.40
CA VAL A 71 -22.93 18.22 -9.74
C VAL A 71 -23.40 17.84 -11.14
N ALA A 72 -24.59 17.25 -11.25
CA ALA A 72 -25.16 16.86 -12.53
C ALA A 72 -25.30 18.10 -13.43
N PRO A 73 -24.98 17.99 -14.74
CA PRO A 73 -25.07 19.14 -15.65
C PRO A 73 -26.52 19.60 -15.76
N LYS A 74 -26.78 20.89 -15.52
CA LYS A 74 -28.09 21.50 -15.78
C LYS A 74 -28.38 21.39 -17.27
N LYS A 75 -29.35 20.53 -17.62
CA LYS A 75 -29.92 20.41 -18.96
C LYS A 75 -30.44 21.79 -19.39
N GLY A 76 -29.85 22.34 -20.47
CA GLY A 76 -30.25 23.61 -21.05
C GLY A 76 -31.72 23.61 -21.44
N ALA A 77 -32.44 24.65 -21.00
CA ALA A 77 -33.78 24.95 -21.47
C ALA A 77 -33.67 25.54 -22.88
N ASN A 78 -34.18 24.81 -23.87
CA ASN A 78 -34.44 25.34 -25.20
C ASN A 78 -35.59 26.37 -25.11
N LYS A 79 -35.37 27.56 -25.67
CA LYS A 79 -36.41 28.51 -26.09
C LYS A 79 -36.06 29.01 -27.48
#